data_AF-A0A7S0NZS8-F1
#
_entry.id   AF-A0A7S0NZS8-F1
#
_cell.length_a   1.000
_cell.length_b   1.000
_cell.length_c   1.000
_cell.angle_alpha   90.00
_cell.angle_beta   90.00
_cell.angle_gamma   90.00
#
_symmetry.space_group_name_H-M   'P 1'
#
loop_
_entity.id
_entity.type
_entity.pdbx_description
1 polymer ?
#
loop_
_entity_poly.entity_id
_entity_poly.type
_entity_poly.pdbx_seq_one_letter_code
_entity_poly.pdbx_strand_id
1 'polypeptide(L)'
;KSACACLCRRAESIMTDMDAVHERASMLRGSVSRPCGQRKTAHLFCMMLSAGVLLLGVFSLLHVLPGLQFILQAEDAMAEQQLLSAEPALSAANATPVPRLRLQIASDLHLEFYNGAAPPDDIIVPNAPVLALLGDIGSPLSPAYEAFLLRQAQRFEQVLVLTGNHEYYTRHPTEGAKQQIDAKIAAICAKHPRLVFLNRSAITIGGVRVLGCTLWSYVPPHAEAYLESYLNDFRLIYPTPPQDGTVPRPLSASLYRRWHEHEAAWLTNEIGSCEVKGIDCVVLTHHTPSFQRTSSPRYGCDPEQNLGNYGFSSNMSDLLRSPSVRAWGYGHTHFNNDQVLHGTRVLSNQRGYPSAHQAP
;
A
#
# COMPACT_ATOMS: atom_id res chain seq x y z
N LYS A 1 -24.59 -47.52 -24.08
CA LYS A 1 -25.27 -46.44 -24.85
C LYS A 1 -26.81 -46.44 -24.72
N SER A 2 -27.48 -47.43 -24.10
CA SER A 2 -28.94 -47.39 -23.85
C SER A 2 -29.37 -46.75 -22.51
N ALA A 3 -28.46 -46.56 -21.54
CA ALA A 3 -28.78 -45.91 -20.26
C ALA A 3 -28.83 -44.35 -20.35
N CYS A 4 -28.00 -43.73 -21.19
CA CYS A 4 -28.04 -42.27 -21.42
C CYS A 4 -29.35 -41.79 -22.08
N ALA A 5 -29.95 -42.60 -22.97
CA ALA A 5 -31.17 -42.22 -23.69
C ALA A 5 -32.45 -42.33 -22.83
N CYS A 6 -32.37 -42.97 -21.66
CA CYS A 6 -33.47 -43.04 -20.69
C CYS A 6 -33.42 -41.85 -19.70
N LEU A 7 -32.21 -41.39 -19.35
CA LEU A 7 -32.00 -40.23 -18.47
C LEU A 7 -32.32 -38.89 -19.15
N CYS A 8 -32.00 -38.70 -20.43
CA CYS A 8 -32.35 -37.47 -21.14
C CYS A 8 -33.87 -37.28 -21.31
N ARG A 9 -34.62 -38.35 -21.62
CA ARG A 9 -36.08 -38.28 -21.77
C ARG A 9 -36.82 -38.00 -20.45
N ARG A 10 -36.21 -38.34 -19.30
CA ARG A 10 -36.78 -38.08 -17.97
C ARG A 10 -36.50 -36.66 -17.49
N ALA A 11 -35.41 -36.03 -17.95
CA ALA A 11 -35.10 -34.63 -17.66
C ALA A 11 -35.96 -33.65 -18.48
N GLU A 12 -36.24 -33.95 -19.75
CA GLU A 12 -37.11 -33.13 -20.60
C GLU A 12 -38.57 -33.08 -20.10
N SER A 13 -39.08 -34.18 -19.53
CA SER A 13 -40.41 -34.25 -18.92
C SER A 13 -40.53 -33.45 -17.61
N ILE A 14 -39.43 -33.23 -16.88
CA ILE A 14 -39.44 -32.47 -15.62
C ILE A 14 -39.36 -30.95 -15.89
N MET A 15 -38.69 -30.54 -16.98
CA MET A 15 -38.66 -29.14 -17.40
C MET A 15 -40.01 -28.65 -17.93
N THR A 16 -40.76 -29.48 -18.66
CA THR A 16 -42.08 -29.11 -19.19
C THR A 16 -43.15 -28.92 -18.10
N ASP A 17 -43.03 -29.62 -16.96
CA ASP A 17 -43.93 -29.45 -15.81
C ASP A 17 -43.61 -28.20 -14.98
N MET A 18 -42.36 -27.70 -14.98
CA MET A 18 -42.00 -26.47 -14.25
C MET A 18 -42.46 -25.20 -14.98
N ASP A 19 -42.47 -25.19 -16.32
CA ASP A 19 -42.95 -24.05 -17.10
C ASP A 19 -44.49 -23.90 -17.02
N ALA A 20 -45.22 -25.02 -16.93
CA ALA A 20 -46.68 -25.02 -16.72
C ALA A 20 -47.11 -24.51 -15.33
N VAL A 21 -46.24 -24.63 -14.32
CA VAL A 21 -46.47 -24.09 -12.97
C VAL A 21 -46.18 -22.58 -12.91
N HIS A 22 -45.26 -22.08 -13.73
CA HIS A 22 -44.95 -20.64 -13.80
C HIS A 22 -46.03 -19.85 -14.56
N GLU A 23 -46.63 -20.44 -15.59
CA GLU A 23 -47.66 -19.76 -16.41
C GLU A 23 -49.01 -19.60 -15.67
N ARG A 24 -49.37 -20.53 -14.78
CA ARG A 24 -50.57 -20.43 -13.90
C ARG A 24 -50.41 -19.46 -12.73
N ALA A 25 -49.19 -19.07 -12.35
CA ALA A 25 -48.94 -18.11 -11.28
C ALA A 25 -49.03 -16.64 -11.74
N SER A 26 -49.08 -16.38 -13.06
CA SER A 26 -49.13 -15.02 -13.62
C SER A 26 -50.56 -14.48 -13.89
N MET A 27 -51.60 -15.33 -13.87
CA MET A 27 -52.99 -14.93 -14.13
C MET A 27 -53.80 -14.47 -12.90
N LEU A 28 -53.17 -14.29 -11.71
CA LEU A 28 -53.87 -13.94 -10.47
C LEU A 28 -53.36 -12.65 -9.79
N ARG A 29 -53.00 -11.62 -10.57
CA ARG A 29 -52.70 -10.28 -10.01
C ARG A 29 -53.41 -9.17 -10.78
N GLY A 30 -54.71 -9.03 -10.53
CA GLY A 30 -55.47 -7.83 -10.81
C GLY A 30 -55.59 -6.94 -9.56
N SER A 31 -55.20 -5.68 -9.70
CA SER A 31 -55.59 -4.48 -8.92
C SER A 31 -55.50 -4.52 -7.38
N VAL A 32 -54.70 -3.63 -6.80
CA VAL A 32 -55.11 -2.51 -5.91
C VAL A 32 -53.87 -1.85 -5.27
N SER A 33 -53.99 -0.53 -5.08
CA SER A 33 -53.05 0.51 -4.66
C SER A 33 -52.51 0.46 -3.21
N ARG A 34 -51.25 0.93 -3.04
CA ARG A 34 -50.50 1.55 -1.91
C ARG A 34 -51.20 1.86 -0.55
N PRO A 35 -50.49 2.19 0.57
CA PRO A 35 -49.04 2.07 0.93
C PRO A 35 -48.77 1.58 2.40
N CYS A 36 -47.48 1.55 2.80
CA CYS A 36 -46.92 1.64 4.17
C CYS A 36 -46.57 0.34 4.92
N GLY A 37 -45.36 0.34 5.53
CA GLY A 37 -45.10 -0.37 6.79
C GLY A 37 -44.23 -1.63 6.74
N GLN A 38 -42.97 -1.47 7.16
CA GLN A 38 -42.16 -2.40 7.99
C GLN A 38 -42.00 -3.91 7.66
N ARG A 39 -40.75 -4.36 7.84
CA ARG A 39 -40.22 -5.72 8.14
C ARG A 39 -39.85 -6.63 6.96
N LYS A 40 -38.55 -6.64 6.62
CA LYS A 40 -37.84 -7.77 6.02
C LYS A 40 -37.12 -8.56 7.12
N THR A 41 -37.76 -9.61 7.63
CA THR A 41 -37.11 -10.71 8.38
C THR A 41 -37.93 -11.99 8.16
N ALA A 42 -37.85 -12.59 6.97
CA ALA A 42 -38.44 -13.92 6.71
C ALA A 42 -37.99 -14.52 5.36
N HIS A 43 -36.72 -14.42 4.96
CA HIS A 43 -36.24 -15.06 3.71
C HIS A 43 -34.85 -15.72 3.87
N LEU A 44 -34.57 -16.26 5.06
CA LEU A 44 -33.35 -17.04 5.30
C LEU A 44 -33.57 -18.32 6.12
N PHE A 45 -34.80 -18.84 6.18
CA PHE A 45 -35.11 -20.06 6.96
C PHE A 45 -35.68 -21.22 6.14
N CYS A 46 -35.79 -21.09 4.81
CA CYS A 46 -36.34 -22.16 3.95
C CYS A 46 -35.34 -22.81 2.97
N MET A 47 -34.05 -22.43 2.98
CA MET A 47 -33.01 -23.10 2.16
C MET A 47 -32.07 -24.04 2.94
N MET A 48 -32.30 -24.22 4.24
CA MET A 48 -31.47 -25.09 5.10
C MET A 48 -32.11 -26.46 5.41
N LEU A 49 -33.16 -26.87 4.69
CA LEU A 49 -33.87 -28.13 4.93
C LEU A 49 -33.93 -29.08 3.71
N SER A 50 -33.04 -28.90 2.73
CA SER A 50 -32.97 -29.75 1.54
C SER A 50 -31.63 -30.46 1.34
N ALA A 51 -30.66 -30.28 2.24
CA ALA A 51 -29.33 -30.91 2.17
C ALA A 51 -29.05 -31.92 3.31
N GLY A 52 -30.04 -32.20 4.17
CA GLY A 52 -29.89 -33.03 5.38
C GLY A 52 -30.35 -34.49 5.27
N VAL A 53 -30.78 -34.97 4.10
CA VAL A 53 -31.41 -36.31 3.96
C VAL A 53 -30.59 -37.29 3.10
N LEU A 54 -29.36 -36.94 2.70
CA LEU A 54 -28.49 -37.84 1.91
C LEU A 54 -27.21 -38.30 2.62
N LEU A 55 -27.16 -38.17 3.95
CA LEU A 55 -26.00 -38.56 4.77
C LEU A 55 -26.36 -39.44 5.99
N LEU A 56 -27.53 -40.09 5.96
CA LEU A 56 -28.01 -41.01 7.03
C LEU A 56 -28.32 -42.42 6.51
N GLY A 57 -27.62 -42.88 5.47
CA GLY A 57 -27.83 -44.19 4.84
C GLY A 57 -26.64 -45.13 4.80
N VAL A 58 -25.50 -44.81 5.43
CA VAL A 58 -24.29 -45.67 5.40
C VAL A 58 -23.68 -45.91 6.79
N PHE A 59 -24.27 -45.40 7.87
CA PHE A 59 -23.84 -45.68 9.24
C PHE A 59 -24.81 -46.64 9.94
N SER A 60 -24.75 -47.92 9.56
CA SER A 60 -25.30 -49.03 10.37
C SER A 60 -24.76 -50.35 9.83
N LEU A 61 -23.49 -50.69 10.11
CA LEU A 61 -23.06 -52.08 10.36
C LEU A 61 -21.58 -52.16 10.80
N LEU A 62 -21.20 -51.50 11.87
CA LEU A 62 -19.93 -51.81 12.54
C LEU A 62 -20.15 -51.65 14.02
N HIS A 63 -20.22 -52.77 14.75
CA HIS A 63 -19.80 -52.95 16.15
C HIS A 63 -20.06 -54.41 16.54
N VAL A 64 -19.10 -55.32 16.30
CA VAL A 64 -18.86 -56.49 17.18
C VAL A 64 -17.37 -56.88 17.13
N LEU A 65 -16.69 -56.52 18.23
CA LEU A 65 -15.52 -57.12 18.89
C LEU A 65 -14.11 -57.11 18.25
N PRO A 66 -13.08 -56.70 19.05
CA PRO A 66 -11.67 -56.69 18.69
C PRO A 66 -10.99 -58.01 19.08
N GLY A 67 -10.06 -58.48 18.25
CA GLY A 67 -9.23 -59.62 18.59
C GLY A 67 -8.81 -60.41 17.36
N LEU A 68 -7.83 -59.88 16.63
CA LEU A 68 -6.78 -60.66 15.96
C LEU A 68 -5.77 -59.64 15.41
N GLN A 69 -4.92 -59.16 16.30
CA GLN A 69 -3.53 -58.87 15.95
C GLN A 69 -2.85 -60.19 15.59
N PHE A 70 -1.82 -60.08 14.77
CA PHE A 70 -0.87 -61.09 14.32
C PHE A 70 -1.22 -61.79 13.02
N ILE A 71 -0.24 -61.68 12.11
CA ILE A 71 -0.12 -62.22 10.75
C ILE A 71 -0.66 -61.25 9.70
N LEU A 72 0.25 -60.83 8.79
CA LEU A 72 0.16 -59.78 7.76
C LEU A 72 0.79 -58.41 8.10
N GLN A 73 1.69 -58.34 9.08
CA GLN A 73 2.73 -57.30 9.14
C GLN A 73 4.09 -57.95 8.88
N ALA A 74 4.51 -58.07 7.62
CA ALA A 74 5.91 -58.38 7.29
C ALA A 74 6.32 -58.09 5.84
N GLU A 75 5.40 -57.98 4.86
CA GLU A 75 5.82 -57.91 3.44
C GLU A 75 5.49 -56.60 2.69
N ASP A 76 4.75 -55.65 3.29
CA ASP A 76 4.45 -54.35 2.64
C ASP A 76 5.34 -53.17 3.07
N ALA A 77 6.22 -53.36 4.07
CA ALA A 77 7.03 -52.27 4.61
C ALA A 77 8.32 -51.98 3.80
N MET A 78 8.63 -52.74 2.76
CA MET A 78 9.84 -52.54 1.93
C MET A 78 9.56 -51.96 0.53
N ALA A 79 8.30 -51.87 0.11
CA ALA A 79 7.95 -51.29 -1.20
C ALA A 79 7.56 -49.79 -1.12
N GLU A 80 7.16 -49.29 0.04
CA GLU A 80 6.72 -47.90 0.22
C GLU A 80 7.86 -46.92 0.57
N GLN A 81 9.06 -47.43 0.87
CA GLN A 81 10.23 -46.61 1.21
C GLN A 81 11.21 -46.39 0.04
N GLN A 82 10.90 -46.88 -1.17
CA GLN A 82 11.68 -46.67 -2.39
C GLN A 82 10.96 -45.87 -3.49
N LEU A 83 9.72 -45.42 -3.26
CA LEU A 83 8.98 -44.53 -4.19
C LEU A 83 8.85 -43.07 -3.72
N LEU A 84 9.48 -42.69 -2.60
CA LEU A 84 9.46 -41.34 -2.04
C LEU A 84 10.78 -40.56 -2.19
N SER A 85 11.67 -41.00 -3.10
CA SER A 85 12.98 -40.35 -3.32
C SER A 85 13.28 -40.01 -4.79
N ALA A 86 12.27 -39.83 -5.63
CA ALA A 86 12.45 -39.42 -7.01
C ALA A 86 11.57 -38.20 -7.33
N GLU A 87 11.87 -37.06 -6.70
CA GLU A 87 11.51 -35.78 -7.31
C GLU A 87 12.30 -35.63 -8.62
N PRO A 88 11.69 -35.26 -9.75
CA PRO A 88 12.45 -34.91 -10.93
C PRO A 88 13.17 -33.58 -10.66
N ALA A 89 14.46 -33.67 -10.36
CA ALA A 89 15.41 -32.58 -10.48
C ALA A 89 15.53 -32.19 -11.97
N LEU A 90 14.49 -31.57 -12.52
CA LEU A 90 14.45 -30.99 -13.85
C LEU A 90 13.83 -29.59 -13.75
N SER A 91 14.65 -28.61 -14.12
CA SER A 91 14.31 -27.20 -14.36
C SER A 91 14.31 -26.23 -13.18
N ALA A 92 15.39 -26.21 -12.38
CA ALA A 92 15.79 -25.00 -11.63
C ALA A 92 17.03 -24.29 -12.21
N ALA A 93 17.72 -24.90 -13.20
CA ALA A 93 19.02 -24.43 -13.66
C ALA A 93 18.98 -23.38 -14.79
N ASN A 94 17.80 -22.96 -15.27
CA ASN A 94 17.65 -21.99 -16.36
C ASN A 94 16.55 -20.93 -16.13
N ALA A 95 16.13 -20.71 -14.89
CA ALA A 95 15.42 -19.47 -14.59
C ALA A 95 16.46 -18.34 -14.67
N THR A 96 16.44 -17.56 -15.76
CA THR A 96 17.07 -16.24 -15.76
C THR A 96 16.65 -15.56 -14.46
N PRO A 97 17.58 -15.02 -13.64
CA PRO A 97 17.19 -14.28 -12.46
C PRO A 97 16.27 -13.17 -12.93
N VAL A 98 14.98 -13.27 -12.63
CA VAL A 98 14.05 -12.15 -12.84
C VAL A 98 14.70 -11.00 -12.09
N PRO A 99 15.06 -9.89 -12.75
CA PRO A 99 15.75 -8.79 -12.09
C PRO A 99 14.90 -8.33 -10.92
N ARG A 100 15.28 -8.72 -9.69
CA ARG A 100 14.56 -8.28 -8.50
C ARG A 100 15.08 -6.91 -8.16
N LEU A 101 14.24 -5.90 -8.32
CA LEU A 101 14.52 -4.56 -7.78
C LEU A 101 14.83 -4.72 -6.28
N ARG A 102 16.08 -4.42 -5.90
CA ARG A 102 16.50 -4.33 -4.50
C ARG A 102 16.70 -2.87 -4.16
N LEU A 103 15.86 -2.39 -3.27
CA LEU A 103 15.79 -0.99 -2.88
C LEU A 103 15.86 -0.90 -1.36
N GLN A 104 16.78 -0.08 -0.87
CA GLN A 104 16.89 0.30 0.53
C GLN A 104 16.17 1.63 0.72
N ILE A 105 15.28 1.71 1.71
CA ILE A 105 14.59 2.97 2.05
C ILE A 105 15.23 3.62 3.29
N ALA A 106 15.25 4.94 3.33
CA ALA A 106 15.57 5.74 4.50
C ALA A 106 14.81 7.07 4.44
N SER A 107 14.39 7.61 5.58
CA SER A 107 13.68 8.89 5.67
C SER A 107 13.88 9.56 7.03
N ASP A 108 13.42 10.80 7.15
CA ASP A 108 13.34 11.53 8.42
C ASP A 108 14.72 11.62 9.11
N LEU A 109 15.77 11.84 8.30
CA LEU A 109 17.16 11.94 8.76
C LEU A 109 17.43 13.28 9.44
N HIS A 110 16.71 14.33 9.05
CA HIS A 110 16.69 15.61 9.74
C HIS A 110 18.10 16.23 9.90
N LEU A 111 18.84 16.32 8.80
CA LEU A 111 20.22 16.85 8.78
C LEU A 111 20.34 18.27 9.36
N GLU A 112 19.27 19.07 9.30
CA GLU A 112 19.19 20.41 9.89
C GLU A 112 19.30 20.43 11.42
N PHE A 113 19.08 19.30 12.09
CA PHE A 113 19.17 19.18 13.55
C PHE A 113 20.54 18.72 14.06
N TYR A 114 21.51 18.49 13.17
CA TYR A 114 22.89 18.17 13.56
C TYR A 114 23.72 19.42 13.88
N ASN A 115 23.13 20.62 13.89
CA ASN A 115 23.77 21.89 14.29
C ASN A 115 25.12 22.16 13.58
N GLY A 116 25.24 21.75 12.32
CA GLY A 116 26.47 21.90 11.53
C GLY A 116 27.50 20.77 11.70
N ALA A 117 27.28 19.83 12.63
CA ALA A 117 28.01 18.57 12.65
C ALA A 117 27.60 17.70 11.46
N ALA A 118 28.54 16.88 10.97
CA ALA A 118 28.19 15.85 10.00
C ALA A 118 27.34 14.76 10.70
N PRO A 119 26.32 14.20 10.03
CA PRO A 119 25.68 13.00 10.53
C PRO A 119 26.71 11.85 10.61
N PRO A 120 26.48 10.84 11.47
CA PRO A 120 27.33 9.65 11.50
C PRO A 120 27.48 9.00 10.12
N ASP A 121 28.68 8.54 9.77
CA ASP A 121 28.94 7.91 8.45
C ASP A 121 28.11 6.62 8.24
N ASP A 122 27.72 5.97 9.33
CA ASP A 122 26.87 4.78 9.37
C ASP A 122 25.37 5.08 9.48
N ILE A 123 24.94 6.36 9.40
CA ILE A 123 23.51 6.74 9.40
C ILE A 123 22.72 5.99 8.33
N ILE A 124 23.38 5.66 7.21
CA ILE A 124 22.91 4.69 6.22
C ILE A 124 24.06 3.74 5.92
N VAL A 125 23.89 2.46 6.24
CA VAL A 125 24.79 1.38 5.80
C VAL A 125 24.22 0.76 4.53
N PRO A 126 24.92 0.80 3.38
CA PRO A 126 24.44 0.23 2.13
C PRO A 126 24.10 -1.26 2.25
N ASN A 127 22.87 -1.62 1.93
CA ASN A 127 22.35 -3.00 1.91
C ASN A 127 21.61 -3.34 0.60
N ALA A 128 21.53 -2.39 -0.33
CA ALA A 128 20.93 -2.57 -1.65
C ALA A 128 21.64 -1.66 -2.67
N PRO A 129 21.59 -1.97 -3.98
CA PRO A 129 22.18 -1.13 -5.02
C PRO A 129 21.46 0.21 -5.18
N VAL A 130 20.14 0.24 -4.95
CA VAL A 130 19.31 1.44 -5.02
C VAL A 130 18.97 1.93 -3.62
N LEU A 131 19.25 3.20 -3.32
CA LEU A 131 18.76 3.90 -2.13
C LEU A 131 17.57 4.77 -2.52
N ALA A 132 16.51 4.77 -1.72
CA ALA A 132 15.43 5.73 -1.81
C ALA A 132 15.31 6.53 -0.51
N LEU A 133 15.48 7.83 -0.65
CA LEU A 133 15.38 8.83 0.40
C LEU A 133 13.96 9.42 0.39
N LEU A 134 13.13 9.03 1.35
CA LEU A 134 11.67 9.25 1.30
C LEU A 134 11.23 10.55 2.00
N GLY A 135 12.01 11.62 1.84
CA GLY A 135 11.72 12.93 2.43
C GLY A 135 12.25 13.12 3.85
N ASP A 136 12.22 14.37 4.29
CA ASP A 136 12.75 14.86 5.57
C ASP A 136 14.23 14.45 5.77
N ILE A 137 14.98 14.51 4.69
CA ILE A 137 16.43 14.32 4.70
C ILE A 137 17.08 15.56 5.26
N GLY A 138 16.62 16.74 4.85
CA GLY A 138 16.89 17.98 5.55
C GLY A 138 16.75 19.20 4.67
N SER A 139 17.21 20.36 5.14
CA SER A 139 16.99 21.62 4.42
C SER A 139 17.82 21.73 3.13
N PRO A 140 17.19 21.85 1.92
CA PRO A 140 17.89 22.10 0.66
C PRO A 140 18.58 23.45 0.62
N LEU A 141 18.26 24.35 1.56
CA LEU A 141 18.93 25.62 1.74
C LEU A 141 20.31 25.47 2.38
N SER A 142 20.56 24.36 3.09
CA SER A 142 21.84 24.05 3.70
C SER A 142 22.80 23.35 2.72
N PRO A 143 24.10 23.73 2.70
CA PRO A 143 25.13 22.99 1.96
C PRO A 143 25.25 21.52 2.39
N ALA A 144 24.89 21.19 3.64
CA ALA A 144 24.95 19.82 4.16
C ALA A 144 24.02 18.86 3.39
N TYR A 145 22.88 19.36 2.91
CA TYR A 145 21.93 18.56 2.14
C TYR A 145 22.54 18.11 0.80
N GLU A 146 23.11 19.04 0.03
CA GLU A 146 23.80 18.71 -1.22
C GLU A 146 24.99 17.76 -0.98
N ALA A 147 25.85 18.08 0.00
CA ALA A 147 27.00 17.26 0.33
C ALA A 147 26.60 15.82 0.72
N PHE A 148 25.50 15.68 1.45
CA PHE A 148 24.95 14.38 1.83
C PHE A 148 24.46 13.58 0.62
N LEU A 149 23.66 14.20 -0.26
CA LEU A 149 23.16 13.52 -1.46
C LEU A 149 24.28 13.06 -2.39
N LEU A 150 25.29 13.91 -2.62
CA LEU A 150 26.45 13.56 -3.43
C LEU A 150 27.27 12.42 -2.81
N ARG A 151 27.41 12.39 -1.48
CA ARG A 151 28.05 11.27 -0.77
C ARG A 151 27.29 9.96 -0.97
N GLN A 152 25.95 9.97 -0.90
CA GLN A 152 25.18 8.75 -1.16
C GLN A 152 25.32 8.30 -2.62
N ALA A 153 25.39 9.23 -3.57
CA ALA A 153 25.61 8.90 -4.97
C ALA A 153 26.96 8.19 -5.24
N GLN A 154 27.95 8.36 -4.35
CA GLN A 154 29.22 7.62 -4.40
C GLN A 154 29.10 6.20 -3.85
N ARG A 155 28.14 5.94 -2.95
CA ARG A 155 27.98 4.68 -2.20
C ARG A 155 26.93 3.73 -2.80
N PHE A 156 26.02 4.25 -3.62
CA PHE A 156 24.93 3.51 -4.25
C PHE A 156 24.99 3.60 -5.77
N GLU A 157 24.43 2.61 -6.46
CA GLU A 157 24.31 2.59 -7.93
C GLU A 157 23.26 3.59 -8.42
N GLN A 158 22.20 3.81 -7.63
CA GLN A 158 21.16 4.81 -7.86
C GLN A 158 20.64 5.32 -6.51
N VAL A 159 20.38 6.62 -6.42
CA VAL A 159 19.77 7.29 -5.28
C VAL A 159 18.53 8.04 -5.77
N LEU A 160 17.37 7.64 -5.26
CA LEU A 160 16.09 8.29 -5.49
C LEU A 160 15.83 9.27 -4.36
N VAL A 161 15.46 10.50 -4.69
CA VAL A 161 15.25 11.58 -3.71
C VAL A 161 13.82 12.05 -3.81
N LEU A 162 13.10 12.04 -2.68
CA LEU A 162 11.78 12.66 -2.54
C LEU A 162 11.89 13.86 -1.60
N THR A 163 10.84 14.67 -1.60
CA THR A 163 10.65 15.70 -0.58
C THR A 163 9.62 15.23 0.45
N GLY A 164 9.93 15.49 1.71
CA GLY A 164 8.96 15.59 2.79
C GLY A 164 8.56 17.04 3.03
N ASN A 165 7.91 17.30 4.16
CA ASN A 165 7.48 18.66 4.50
C ASN A 165 8.66 19.53 4.97
N HIS A 166 9.67 18.95 5.63
CA HIS A 166 10.82 19.71 6.15
C HIS A 166 11.73 20.26 5.05
N GLU A 167 11.78 19.65 3.86
CA GLU A 167 12.51 20.25 2.74
C GLU A 167 11.98 21.66 2.38
N TYR A 168 10.70 21.93 2.67
CA TYR A 168 10.04 23.21 2.38
C TYR A 168 9.99 24.17 3.56
N TYR A 169 10.52 23.80 4.73
CA TYR A 169 10.52 24.67 5.89
C TYR A 169 11.53 25.81 5.68
N THR A 170 11.02 27.04 5.75
CA THR A 170 11.80 28.27 5.64
C THR A 170 11.56 29.15 6.86
N ARG A 171 12.61 29.82 7.33
CA ARG A 171 12.53 30.75 8.47
C ARG A 171 11.93 32.09 8.04
N HIS A 172 12.16 32.47 6.79
CA HIS A 172 11.60 33.67 6.20
C HIS A 172 10.86 33.38 4.89
N PRO A 173 9.73 34.08 4.62
CA PRO A 173 8.93 33.92 3.39
C PRO A 173 9.71 34.08 2.08
N THR A 174 10.87 34.75 2.13
CA THR A 174 11.70 35.08 0.97
C THR A 174 12.82 34.07 0.72
N GLU A 175 13.03 33.08 1.60
CA GLU A 175 14.14 32.12 1.49
C GLU A 175 13.89 31.05 0.43
N GLY A 176 12.63 30.73 0.14
CA GLY A 176 12.28 29.81 -0.93
C GLY A 176 10.84 29.36 -0.87
N ALA A 177 10.06 29.75 -1.87
CA ALA A 177 8.75 29.15 -2.08
C ALA A 177 8.87 27.71 -2.60
N LYS A 178 7.79 26.93 -2.48
CA LYS A 178 7.77 25.51 -2.87
C LYS A 178 8.43 25.23 -4.23
N GLN A 179 8.08 26.00 -5.27
CA GLN A 179 8.65 25.83 -6.61
C GLN A 179 10.16 26.13 -6.69
N GLN A 180 10.64 27.10 -5.91
CA GLN A 180 12.06 27.44 -5.85
C GLN A 180 12.85 26.34 -5.12
N ILE A 181 12.27 25.77 -4.06
CA ILE A 181 12.84 24.60 -3.37
C ILE A 181 12.87 23.38 -4.31
N ASP A 182 11.78 23.09 -5.02
CA ASP A 182 11.70 22.02 -6.03
C ASP A 182 12.82 22.19 -7.08
N ALA A 183 13.00 23.41 -7.61
CA ALA A 183 14.03 23.72 -8.59
C ALA A 183 15.45 23.55 -8.01
N LYS A 184 15.67 23.89 -6.73
CA LYS A 184 16.96 23.73 -6.07
C LYS A 184 17.34 22.26 -5.90
N ILE A 185 16.40 21.43 -5.46
CA ILE A 185 16.61 19.98 -5.32
C ILE A 185 16.86 19.34 -6.68
N ALA A 186 16.10 19.73 -7.70
CA ALA A 186 16.31 19.27 -9.07
C ALA A 186 17.72 19.64 -9.58
N ALA A 187 18.18 20.86 -9.32
CA ALA A 187 19.52 21.32 -9.69
C ALA A 187 20.63 20.55 -8.95
N ILE A 188 20.42 20.20 -7.67
CA ILE A 188 21.36 19.36 -6.92
C ILE A 188 21.42 17.95 -7.53
N CYS A 189 20.27 17.33 -7.80
CA CYS A 189 20.23 15.99 -8.38
C CYS A 189 20.85 15.95 -9.78
N ALA A 190 20.71 17.01 -10.57
CA ALA A 190 21.32 17.13 -11.90
C ALA A 190 22.86 17.14 -11.87
N LYS A 191 23.50 17.37 -10.71
CA LYS A 191 24.97 17.35 -10.58
C LYS A 191 25.57 15.95 -10.65
N HIS A 192 24.77 14.88 -10.51
CA HIS A 192 25.26 13.51 -10.55
C HIS A 192 24.24 12.56 -11.20
N PRO A 193 24.62 11.73 -12.19
CA PRO A 193 23.68 10.88 -12.94
C PRO A 193 22.97 9.82 -12.08
N ARG A 194 23.55 9.48 -10.92
CA ARG A 194 22.95 8.55 -9.95
C ARG A 194 21.93 9.20 -9.01
N LEU A 195 21.72 10.52 -9.06
CA LEU A 195 20.68 11.19 -8.28
C LEU A 195 19.46 11.43 -9.16
N VAL A 196 18.30 10.93 -8.72
CA VAL A 196 17.03 11.12 -9.42
C VAL A 196 16.02 11.73 -8.45
N PHE A 197 15.59 12.94 -8.75
CA PHE A 197 14.53 13.60 -8.01
C PHE A 197 13.16 13.09 -8.46
N LEU A 198 12.40 12.52 -7.51
CA LEU A 198 11.04 12.05 -7.73
C LEU A 198 10.04 13.01 -7.08
N ASN A 199 9.30 13.74 -7.93
CA ASN A 199 8.29 14.73 -7.51
C ASN A 199 7.11 14.69 -8.49
N ARG A 200 6.17 13.78 -8.24
CA ARG A 200 5.17 13.34 -9.24
C ARG A 200 5.85 12.88 -10.52
N SER A 201 6.89 12.07 -10.37
CA SER A 201 7.63 11.49 -11.48
C SER A 201 7.98 10.04 -11.18
N ALA A 202 8.46 9.34 -12.19
CA ALA A 202 8.72 7.93 -12.12
C ALA A 202 9.96 7.53 -12.92
N ILE A 203 10.58 6.45 -12.49
CA ILE A 203 11.72 5.82 -13.16
C ILE A 203 11.47 4.31 -13.28
N THR A 204 12.02 3.66 -14.30
CA THR A 204 11.95 2.20 -14.42
C THR A 204 13.31 1.61 -14.09
N ILE A 205 13.35 0.68 -13.13
CA ILE A 205 14.58 0.01 -12.70
C ILE A 205 14.33 -1.49 -12.72
N GLY A 206 15.09 -2.24 -13.53
CA GLY A 206 14.94 -3.69 -13.63
C GLY A 206 13.55 -4.14 -14.08
N GLY A 207 12.87 -3.36 -14.92
CA GLY A 207 11.51 -3.64 -15.40
C GLY A 207 10.39 -3.25 -14.42
N VAL A 208 10.71 -2.80 -13.21
CA VAL A 208 9.74 -2.31 -12.22
C VAL A 208 9.63 -0.79 -12.31
N ARG A 209 8.40 -0.28 -12.34
CA ARG A 209 8.13 1.16 -12.33
C ARG A 209 8.16 1.70 -10.90
N VAL A 210 9.07 2.62 -10.59
CA VAL A 210 9.14 3.28 -9.28
C VAL A 210 8.49 4.65 -9.39
N LEU A 211 7.42 4.88 -8.63
CA LEU A 211 6.63 6.11 -8.59
C LEU A 211 6.99 6.90 -7.33
N GLY A 212 7.22 8.22 -7.43
CA GLY A 212 7.54 9.03 -6.26
C GLY A 212 6.88 10.42 -6.23
N CYS A 213 6.33 10.76 -5.07
CA CYS A 213 5.81 12.09 -4.72
C CYS A 213 5.81 12.30 -3.21
N THR A 214 5.52 13.50 -2.71
CA THR A 214 5.39 13.74 -1.25
C THR A 214 4.12 13.09 -0.68
N LEU A 215 3.11 12.89 -1.51
CA LEU A 215 1.71 12.55 -1.27
C LEU A 215 0.90 13.67 -0.58
N TRP A 216 1.48 14.39 0.39
CA TRP A 216 0.75 15.27 1.31
C TRP A 216 -0.44 14.55 1.99
N SER A 217 -1.12 15.19 2.94
CA SER A 217 -2.30 14.56 3.57
C SER A 217 -3.62 15.17 3.12
N TYR A 218 -4.65 14.34 3.04
CA TYR A 218 -6.02 14.78 2.89
C TYR A 218 -6.52 15.37 4.21
N VAL A 219 -6.88 16.65 4.17
CA VAL A 219 -7.43 17.37 5.32
C VAL A 219 -8.91 17.65 5.08
N PRO A 220 -9.84 17.02 5.81
CA PRO A 220 -11.27 17.32 5.66
C PRO A 220 -11.58 18.74 6.15
N PRO A 221 -12.60 19.44 5.59
CA PRO A 221 -12.93 20.82 5.93
C PRO A 221 -13.10 21.08 7.43
N HIS A 222 -13.65 20.12 8.18
CA HIS A 222 -13.87 20.27 9.62
C HIS A 222 -12.57 20.25 10.45
N ALA A 223 -11.47 19.71 9.90
CA ALA A 223 -10.17 19.62 10.57
C ALA A 223 -9.20 20.74 10.15
N GLU A 224 -9.52 21.53 9.11
CA GLU A 224 -8.62 22.54 8.53
C GLU A 224 -8.10 23.53 9.61
N ALA A 225 -8.99 24.18 10.35
CA ALA A 225 -8.60 25.17 11.36
C ALA A 225 -7.75 24.57 12.50
N TYR A 226 -8.07 23.34 12.93
CA TYR A 226 -7.29 22.65 13.95
C TYR A 226 -5.87 22.37 13.45
N LEU A 227 -5.73 21.80 12.25
CA LEU A 227 -4.42 21.46 11.70
C LEU A 227 -3.57 22.69 11.38
N GLU A 228 -4.17 23.78 10.88
CA GLU A 228 -3.47 25.07 10.69
C GLU A 228 -2.86 25.61 11.99
N SER A 229 -3.54 25.38 13.11
CA SER A 229 -3.02 25.74 14.44
C SER A 229 -2.05 24.70 15.03
N TYR A 230 -2.03 23.48 14.50
CA TYR A 230 -1.28 22.37 15.09
C TYR A 230 0.06 22.11 14.39
N LEU A 231 0.09 22.10 13.05
CA LEU A 231 1.27 21.74 12.27
C LEU A 231 2.12 22.96 11.89
N ASN A 232 3.44 22.76 11.87
CA ASN A 232 4.37 23.79 11.42
C ASN A 232 4.35 24.02 9.90
N ASP A 233 3.81 23.08 9.14
CA ASP A 233 3.59 23.17 7.70
C ASP A 233 2.88 24.48 7.33
N PHE A 234 1.84 24.85 8.09
CA PHE A 234 1.04 26.06 7.87
C PHE A 234 1.68 27.34 8.43
N ARG A 235 2.93 27.27 8.88
CA ARG A 235 3.72 28.40 9.39
C ARG A 235 5.01 28.61 8.62
N LEU A 236 5.64 27.52 8.17
CA LEU A 236 7.00 27.51 7.64
C LEU A 236 7.07 27.23 6.13
N ILE A 237 5.97 26.77 5.52
CA ILE A 237 5.91 26.49 4.08
C ILE A 237 5.23 27.65 3.37
N TYR A 238 5.89 28.17 2.33
CA TYR A 238 5.36 29.24 1.49
C TYR A 238 5.09 28.70 0.07
N PRO A 239 3.84 28.69 -0.40
CA PRO A 239 3.49 28.12 -1.72
C PRO A 239 4.03 28.92 -2.90
N THR A 240 4.08 30.25 -2.76
CA THR A 240 4.41 31.19 -3.84
C THR A 240 5.49 32.16 -3.38
N PRO A 241 6.38 32.60 -4.29
CA PRO A 241 7.37 33.61 -3.96
C PRO A 241 6.69 34.98 -3.70
N PRO A 242 7.41 35.95 -3.13
CA PRO A 242 6.93 37.33 -3.03
C PRO A 242 6.52 37.87 -4.41
N GLN A 243 5.37 38.54 -4.47
CA GLN A 243 4.89 39.22 -5.67
C GLN A 243 4.70 40.70 -5.35
N ASP A 244 5.28 41.58 -6.16
CA ASP A 244 5.05 43.04 -6.12
C ASP A 244 5.17 43.67 -4.73
N GLY A 245 6.18 43.25 -3.95
CA GLY A 245 6.43 43.77 -2.60
C GLY A 245 5.47 43.24 -1.51
N THR A 246 4.59 42.29 -1.84
CA THR A 246 3.73 41.62 -0.86
C THR A 246 4.49 40.52 -0.12
N VAL A 247 4.20 40.37 1.18
CA VAL A 247 4.71 39.27 1.99
C VAL A 247 3.93 37.99 1.62
N PRO A 248 4.61 36.92 1.18
CA PRO A 248 3.95 35.64 0.91
C PRO A 248 3.17 35.14 2.12
N ARG A 249 1.99 34.58 1.85
CA ARG A 249 1.23 33.88 2.89
C ARG A 249 1.76 32.48 3.07
N PRO A 250 1.80 31.97 4.31
CA PRO A 250 2.09 30.57 4.54
C PRO A 250 1.00 29.68 3.91
N LEU A 251 1.32 28.40 3.80
CA LEU A 251 0.42 27.37 3.30
C LEU A 251 -0.91 27.37 4.07
N SER A 252 -2.01 27.21 3.35
CA SER A 252 -3.33 26.94 3.92
C SER A 252 -3.68 25.46 3.83
N ALA A 253 -4.52 24.97 4.74
CA ALA A 253 -5.02 23.59 4.73
C ALA A 253 -5.78 23.26 3.43
N SER A 254 -6.52 24.23 2.90
CA SER A 254 -7.22 24.06 1.62
C SER A 254 -6.27 23.86 0.42
N LEU A 255 -5.11 24.53 0.40
CA LEU A 255 -4.10 24.33 -0.64
C LEU A 255 -3.31 23.04 -0.41
N TYR A 256 -2.99 22.73 0.85
CA TYR A 256 -2.35 21.47 1.26
C TYR A 256 -3.17 20.26 0.80
N ARG A 257 -4.50 20.28 1.04
CA ARG A 257 -5.43 19.27 0.52
C ARG A 257 -5.42 19.21 -1.01
N ARG A 258 -5.38 20.34 -1.71
CA ARG A 258 -5.28 20.34 -3.19
C ARG A 258 -3.99 19.71 -3.69
N TRP A 259 -2.87 19.91 -2.99
CA TRP A 259 -1.62 19.22 -3.33
C TRP A 259 -1.75 17.71 -3.16
N HIS A 260 -2.39 17.26 -2.07
CA HIS A 260 -2.71 15.85 -1.88
C HIS A 260 -3.59 15.28 -3.00
N GLU A 261 -4.73 15.93 -3.30
CA GLU A 261 -5.66 15.50 -4.34
C GLU A 261 -4.96 15.36 -5.70
N HIS A 262 -4.08 16.31 -6.03
CA HIS A 262 -3.32 16.28 -7.27
C HIS A 262 -2.31 15.11 -7.32
N GLU A 263 -1.61 14.84 -6.21
CA GLU A 263 -0.65 13.74 -6.12
C GLU A 263 -1.32 12.36 -6.07
N ALA A 264 -2.46 12.26 -5.38
CA ALA A 264 -3.30 11.07 -5.35
C ALA A 264 -3.86 10.74 -6.75
N ALA A 265 -4.32 11.75 -7.49
CA ALA A 265 -4.78 11.58 -8.87
C ALA A 265 -3.64 11.12 -9.81
N TRP A 266 -2.45 11.70 -9.66
CA TRP A 266 -1.28 11.27 -10.42
C TRP A 266 -0.89 9.81 -10.13
N LEU A 267 -0.86 9.41 -8.85
CA LEU A 267 -0.61 8.02 -8.46
C LEU A 267 -1.66 7.06 -9.04
N THR A 268 -2.94 7.45 -8.98
CA THR A 268 -4.04 6.66 -9.54
C THR A 268 -3.83 6.39 -11.03
N ASN A 269 -3.43 7.42 -11.79
CA ASN A 269 -3.17 7.30 -13.23
C ASN A 269 -1.94 6.43 -13.54
N GLU A 270 -0.81 6.64 -12.83
CA GLU A 270 0.40 5.84 -13.08
C GLU A 270 0.21 4.37 -12.68
N ILE A 271 -0.47 4.11 -11.55
CA ILE A 271 -0.78 2.74 -11.11
C ILE A 271 -1.73 2.07 -12.10
N GLY A 272 -2.80 2.74 -12.52
CA GLY A 272 -3.71 2.22 -13.55
C GLY A 272 -2.99 1.95 -14.88
N SER A 273 -2.03 2.79 -15.26
CA SER A 273 -1.19 2.53 -16.44
C SER A 273 -0.33 1.27 -16.27
N CYS A 274 0.19 1.02 -15.06
CA CYS A 274 0.96 -0.19 -14.76
C CYS A 274 0.09 -1.45 -14.86
N GLU A 275 -1.14 -1.39 -14.34
CA GLU A 275 -2.11 -2.50 -14.42
C GLU A 275 -2.44 -2.85 -15.88
N VAL A 276 -2.77 -1.84 -16.69
CA VAL A 276 -3.09 -2.04 -18.11
C VAL A 276 -1.91 -2.66 -18.87
N LYS A 277 -0.68 -2.30 -18.52
CA LYS A 277 0.55 -2.82 -19.15
C LYS A 277 1.03 -4.14 -18.55
N GLY A 278 0.41 -4.63 -17.46
CA GLY A 278 0.87 -5.80 -16.74
C GLY A 278 2.27 -5.65 -16.16
N ILE A 279 2.66 -4.43 -15.77
CA ILE A 279 3.96 -4.16 -15.14
C ILE A 279 3.80 -3.93 -13.64
N ASP A 280 4.81 -4.37 -12.90
CA ASP A 280 4.92 -4.14 -11.47
C ASP A 280 5.37 -2.70 -11.18
N CYS A 281 4.86 -2.15 -10.08
CA CYS A 281 5.30 -0.87 -9.56
C CYS A 281 5.60 -0.89 -8.06
N VAL A 282 6.48 0.03 -7.67
CA VAL A 282 6.75 0.39 -6.28
C VAL A 282 6.37 1.86 -6.10
N VAL A 283 5.59 2.14 -5.07
CA VAL A 283 5.19 3.51 -4.73
C VAL A 283 6.04 4.01 -3.58
N LEU A 284 6.57 5.21 -3.71
CA LEU A 284 7.38 5.88 -2.70
C LEU A 284 6.70 7.20 -2.36
N THR A 285 6.39 7.41 -1.10
CA THR A 285 5.83 8.68 -0.62
C THR A 285 6.56 9.17 0.61
N HIS A 286 6.34 10.43 1.00
CA HIS A 286 6.74 10.86 2.34
C HIS A 286 5.59 10.63 3.33
N HIS A 287 4.42 11.21 3.05
CA HIS A 287 3.22 11.01 3.87
C HIS A 287 2.68 9.59 3.75
N THR A 288 1.99 9.13 4.81
CA THR A 288 1.60 7.72 4.89
C THR A 288 0.30 7.43 4.14
N PRO A 289 0.17 6.24 3.52
CA PRO A 289 -0.98 5.86 2.72
C PRO A 289 -2.14 5.24 3.53
N SER A 290 -2.05 5.18 4.85
CA SER A 290 -3.09 4.58 5.69
C SER A 290 -3.10 5.15 7.10
N PHE A 291 -4.23 5.06 7.81
CA PHE A 291 -4.28 5.28 9.27
C PHE A 291 -3.99 4.01 10.07
N GLN A 292 -3.89 2.85 9.41
CA GLN A 292 -3.80 1.55 10.05
C GLN A 292 -2.34 1.14 10.30
N ARG A 293 -1.89 1.30 11.55
CA ARG A 293 -0.57 0.83 12.04
C ARG A 293 0.63 1.41 11.29
N THR A 294 0.46 2.59 10.69
CA THR A 294 1.50 3.37 9.98
C THR A 294 2.13 4.46 10.82
N SER A 295 1.60 4.68 12.01
CA SER A 295 2.09 5.61 13.03
C SER A 295 2.15 4.93 14.39
N SER A 296 2.78 5.59 15.37
CA SER A 296 2.85 5.06 16.74
C SER A 296 1.44 4.79 17.30
N PRO A 297 1.17 3.60 17.87
CA PRO A 297 -0.15 3.24 18.38
C PRO A 297 -0.74 4.23 19.40
N ARG A 298 0.10 5.04 20.06
CA ARG A 298 -0.33 6.09 21.00
C ARG A 298 -1.25 7.14 20.37
N TYR A 299 -1.20 7.31 19.05
CA TYR A 299 -2.00 8.29 18.32
C TYR A 299 -3.35 7.75 17.83
N GLY A 300 -3.61 6.45 18.06
CA GLY A 300 -4.78 5.76 17.53
C GLY A 300 -4.74 5.60 16.01
N CYS A 301 -5.75 4.93 15.45
CA CYS A 301 -5.94 4.76 14.02
C CYS A 301 -7.23 5.40 13.49
N ASP A 302 -8.05 5.96 14.38
CA ASP A 302 -9.28 6.65 14.03
C ASP A 302 -9.01 8.16 14.01
N PRO A 303 -8.98 8.80 12.82
CA PRO A 303 -8.70 10.23 12.72
C PRO A 303 -9.85 11.09 13.29
N GLU A 304 -11.06 10.55 13.47
CA GLU A 304 -12.16 11.26 14.12
C GLU A 304 -11.96 11.37 15.64
N GLN A 305 -11.19 10.45 16.23
CA GLN A 305 -10.82 10.50 17.66
C GLN A 305 -9.56 11.36 17.90
N ASN A 306 -8.73 11.53 16.88
CA ASN A 306 -7.53 12.35 16.93
C ASN A 306 -7.33 13.06 15.58
N LEU A 307 -7.88 14.26 15.47
CA LEU A 307 -7.85 15.07 14.25
C LEU A 307 -6.43 15.34 13.74
N GLY A 308 -5.42 15.29 14.62
CA GLY A 308 -4.01 15.45 14.24
C GLY A 308 -3.58 14.44 13.17
N ASN A 309 -4.18 13.24 13.15
CA ASN A 309 -3.85 12.19 12.20
C ASN A 309 -4.08 12.60 10.73
N TYR A 310 -5.03 13.50 10.44
CA TYR A 310 -5.24 14.05 9.09
C TYR A 310 -4.05 14.88 8.57
N GLY A 311 -3.14 15.29 9.46
CA GLY A 311 -1.88 15.95 9.07
C GLY A 311 -0.82 14.99 8.56
N PHE A 312 -0.89 13.70 8.92
CA PHE A 312 0.20 12.74 8.73
C PHE A 312 -0.15 11.60 7.77
N SER A 313 -1.43 11.22 7.71
CA SER A 313 -1.90 10.04 7.00
C SER A 313 -3.13 10.35 6.15
N SER A 314 -3.25 9.63 5.04
CA SER A 314 -4.45 9.62 4.19
C SER A 314 -4.88 8.19 3.92
N ASN A 315 -6.16 7.98 3.62
CA ASN A 315 -6.64 6.64 3.26
C ASN A 315 -6.44 6.37 1.76
N MET A 316 -5.39 5.63 1.40
CA MET A 316 -5.10 5.22 0.03
C MET A 316 -5.40 3.72 -0.21
N SER A 317 -6.34 3.14 0.55
CA SER A 317 -6.65 1.71 0.51
C SER A 317 -6.97 1.18 -0.88
N ASP A 318 -7.61 1.99 -1.73
CA ASP A 318 -7.96 1.58 -3.09
C ASP A 318 -6.73 1.40 -3.97
N LEU A 319 -5.73 2.27 -3.84
CA LEU A 319 -4.45 2.13 -4.56
C LEU A 319 -3.63 0.96 -4.00
N LEU A 320 -3.70 0.71 -2.69
CA LEU A 320 -3.02 -0.44 -2.06
C LEU A 320 -3.57 -1.79 -2.51
N ARG A 321 -4.81 -1.87 -3.00
CA ARG A 321 -5.41 -3.11 -3.54
C ARG A 321 -4.93 -3.46 -4.94
N SER A 322 -4.20 -2.56 -5.61
CA SER A 322 -3.84 -2.72 -7.02
C SER A 322 -3.00 -3.97 -7.32
N PRO A 323 -3.38 -4.70 -8.39
CA PRO A 323 -2.64 -5.63 -9.19
C PRO A 323 -1.14 -5.54 -9.30
N SER A 324 -0.68 -4.30 -9.38
CA SER A 324 0.65 -3.94 -9.85
C SER A 324 1.51 -3.38 -8.73
N VAL A 325 0.91 -2.87 -7.64
CA VAL A 325 1.69 -2.33 -6.54
C VAL A 325 2.31 -3.51 -5.77
N ARG A 326 3.64 -3.60 -5.75
CA ARG A 326 4.40 -4.64 -5.01
C ARG A 326 4.75 -4.18 -3.60
N ALA A 327 5.08 -2.90 -3.48
CA ALA A 327 5.45 -2.30 -2.22
C ALA A 327 5.13 -0.81 -2.21
N TRP A 328 4.89 -0.28 -1.01
CA TRP A 328 4.72 1.14 -0.74
C TRP A 328 5.65 1.57 0.40
N GLY A 329 6.71 2.30 0.07
CA GLY A 329 7.63 2.91 1.04
C GLY A 329 7.17 4.29 1.48
N TYR A 330 7.27 4.62 2.77
CA TYR A 330 6.90 5.94 3.29
C TYR A 330 7.74 6.43 4.50
N GLY A 331 7.55 7.67 4.94
CA GLY A 331 8.21 8.32 6.10
C GLY A 331 7.25 9.08 7.05
N HIS A 332 7.64 10.26 7.54
CA HIS A 332 6.84 11.29 8.25
C HIS A 332 6.38 10.98 9.68
N THR A 333 6.02 9.74 10.00
CA THR A 333 5.39 9.41 11.30
C THR A 333 6.39 9.13 12.43
N HIS A 334 7.68 9.10 12.11
CA HIS A 334 8.78 8.67 12.96
C HIS A 334 8.53 7.29 13.59
N PHE A 335 7.82 6.41 12.88
CA PHE A 335 7.42 5.10 13.35
C PHE A 335 7.65 4.04 12.28
N ASN A 336 8.64 3.19 12.54
CA ASN A 336 9.01 2.12 11.61
C ASN A 336 8.00 0.98 11.64
N ASN A 337 7.67 0.48 10.44
CA ASN A 337 6.91 -0.74 10.28
C ASN A 337 7.32 -1.49 9.01
N ASP A 338 6.88 -2.74 8.97
CA ASP A 338 6.87 -3.59 7.78
C ASP A 338 5.64 -4.50 7.89
N GLN A 339 4.63 -4.25 7.06
CA GLN A 339 3.35 -4.94 7.13
C GLN A 339 2.74 -5.12 5.74
N VAL A 340 1.73 -5.97 5.64
CA VAL A 340 0.93 -6.12 4.42
C VAL A 340 -0.45 -5.50 4.66
N LEU A 341 -0.78 -4.49 3.85
CA LEU A 341 -2.10 -3.85 3.83
C LEU A 341 -2.71 -4.06 2.44
N HIS A 342 -3.91 -4.64 2.40
CA HIS A 342 -4.65 -4.86 1.15
C HIS A 342 -3.89 -5.63 0.06
N GLY A 343 -2.92 -6.48 0.44
CA GLY A 343 -2.09 -7.25 -0.50
C GLY A 343 -0.78 -6.56 -0.91
N THR A 344 -0.61 -5.28 -0.56
CA THR A 344 0.63 -4.53 -0.77
C THR A 344 1.50 -4.54 0.49
N ARG A 345 2.81 -4.76 0.33
CA ARG A 345 3.78 -4.56 1.43
C ARG A 345 3.97 -3.06 1.68
N VAL A 346 3.62 -2.57 2.85
CA VAL A 346 3.74 -1.19 3.28
C VAL A 346 4.82 -1.12 4.37
N LEU A 347 5.83 -0.29 4.18
CA LEU A 347 7.00 -0.25 5.04
C LEU A 347 7.62 1.15 5.16
N SER A 348 8.32 1.39 6.27
CA SER A 348 9.04 2.63 6.54
C SER A 348 10.35 2.37 7.29
N ASN A 349 11.36 3.22 7.07
CA ASN A 349 12.65 3.19 7.75
C ASN A 349 13.12 4.62 8.06
N GLN A 350 12.47 5.16 9.08
CA GLN A 350 12.52 6.52 9.56
C GLN A 350 13.54 6.59 10.68
N ARG A 351 14.46 7.55 10.59
CA ARG A 351 15.42 7.81 11.66
C ARG A 351 14.76 8.60 12.80
N GLY A 352 13.92 9.56 12.44
CA GLY A 352 13.35 10.55 13.35
C GLY A 352 14.39 11.54 13.86
N TYR A 353 13.96 12.45 14.73
CA TYR A 353 14.85 13.46 15.31
C TYR A 353 16.07 12.82 16.02
N PRO A 354 17.26 13.41 15.86
CA PRO A 354 18.41 13.00 16.67
C PRO A 354 18.06 13.24 18.15
N SER A 355 18.07 12.18 18.96
CA SER A 355 17.91 12.33 20.40
C SER A 355 19.10 13.12 20.99
N ALA A 356 18.92 13.78 22.14
CA ALA A 356 20.00 14.51 22.82
C ALA A 356 21.21 13.62 23.17
N HIS A 357 21.06 12.29 23.14
CA HIS A 357 22.13 11.31 23.34
C HIS A 357 22.78 10.82 22.03
N GLN A 358 22.40 11.41 20.89
CA GLN A 358 22.89 11.07 19.54
C GLN A 358 23.36 12.29 18.75
N ALA A 359 23.30 13.50 19.32
CA ALA A 359 24.22 14.56 18.94
C ALA A 359 25.62 14.17 19.47
N PRO A 360 26.69 14.33 18.68
CA PRO A 360 28.00 13.73 18.93
C PRO A 360 28.58 14.01 20.33
#